data_AF-A0A3L7Q0Y5-F1
#
_entry.id   AF-A0A3L7Q0Y5-F1
#
_cell.length_a   1.000
_cell.length_b   1.000
_cell.length_c   1.000
_cell.angle_alpha   90.00
_cell.angle_beta   90.00
_cell.angle_gamma   90.00
#
_symmetry.space_group_name_H-M   'P 1'
#
loop_
_entity.id
_entity.type
_entity.pdbx_description
1 polymer ?
#
loop_
_entity_poly.entity_id
_entity_poly.type
_entity_poly.pdbx_seq_one_letter_code
_entity_poly.pdbx_strand_id
1 'polypeptide(L)'
;MLAQGSSGAFWISIVALLVLTVIGFVVAMRVRARAFDRTAADAEAFGFSELKALRDSGRISDEEYAIADRRLREKARETVERLRQERASAKPPAARGSRRSS
;
A
#
# COMPACT_ATOMS: atom_id res chain seq x y z
N MET A 1 -23.19 -4.72 -54.38
CA MET A 1 -22.56 -3.40 -54.20
C MET A 1 -22.71 -2.96 -52.76
N LEU A 2 -21.81 -3.33 -51.83
CA LEU A 2 -21.85 -2.89 -50.42
C LEU A 2 -20.44 -2.74 -49.82
N ALA A 3 -19.50 -2.16 -50.57
CA ALA A 3 -18.12 -1.99 -50.11
C ALA A 3 -17.58 -0.61 -50.47
N GLN A 4 -18.26 0.45 -50.01
CA GLN A 4 -17.73 1.82 -50.12
C GLN A 4 -17.98 2.68 -48.88
N GLY A 5 -18.41 2.09 -47.75
CA GLY A 5 -18.61 2.77 -46.46
C GLY A 5 -17.93 2.09 -45.27
N SER A 6 -17.06 1.10 -45.48
CA SER A 6 -16.54 0.27 -44.38
C SER A 6 -15.29 0.84 -43.71
N SER A 7 -14.54 1.74 -44.34
CA SER A 7 -13.31 2.30 -43.76
C SER A 7 -13.58 3.14 -42.51
N GLY A 8 -14.66 3.95 -42.52
CA GLY A 8 -15.06 4.73 -41.35
C GLY A 8 -15.55 3.85 -40.20
N ALA A 9 -16.36 2.83 -40.51
CA ALA A 9 -16.86 1.86 -39.53
C ALA A 9 -15.71 1.07 -38.87
N PHE A 10 -14.69 0.69 -39.65
CA PHE A 10 -13.50 -0.01 -39.14
C PHE A 10 -12.73 0.84 -38.11
N TRP A 11 -12.50 2.13 -38.41
CA TRP A 11 -11.84 3.05 -37.46
C TRP A 11 -12.68 3.28 -36.20
N ILE A 12 -14.00 3.44 -36.34
CA ILE A 12 -14.91 3.59 -35.19
C ILE A 12 -14.86 2.35 -34.29
N SER A 13 -14.84 1.14 -34.87
CA SER A 13 -14.71 -0.09 -34.10
C SER A 13 -13.38 -0.17 -33.34
N ILE A 14 -12.25 0.23 -33.95
CA ILE A 14 -10.95 0.26 -33.27
C ILE A 14 -10.95 1.24 -32.09
N VAL A 15 -11.47 2.45 -32.31
CA VAL A 15 -11.54 3.47 -31.26
C VAL A 15 -12.45 3.00 -30.12
N ALA A 16 -13.61 2.42 -30.43
CA ALA A 16 -14.50 1.86 -29.42
C ALA A 16 -13.81 0.77 -28.60
N LEU A 17 -13.04 -0.11 -29.24
CA LEU A 17 -12.32 -1.19 -28.56
C LEU A 17 -11.21 -0.66 -27.65
N LEU A 18 -10.47 0.37 -28.10
CA LEU A 18 -9.49 1.09 -27.28
C LEU A 18 -10.14 1.70 -26.04
N VAL A 19 -11.25 2.42 -26.21
CA VAL A 19 -11.98 3.05 -25.11
C VAL A 19 -12.46 2.00 -24.11
N LEU A 20 -13.00 0.87 -24.60
CA LEU A 20 -13.48 -0.21 -23.75
C LEU A 20 -12.33 -0.87 -22.96
N THR A 21 -11.15 -0.99 -23.58
CA THR A 21 -9.93 -1.49 -22.94
C THR A 21 -9.45 -0.55 -21.84
N VAL A 22 -9.44 0.76 -22.09
CA VAL A 22 -9.05 1.78 -21.11
C VAL A 22 -10.04 1.80 -19.93
N ILE A 23 -11.34 1.74 -20.20
CA ILE A 23 -12.37 1.67 -19.15
C ILE A 23 -12.18 0.39 -18.32
N GLY A 24 -12.03 -0.76 -18.97
CA GLY A 24 -11.76 -2.02 -18.29
C GLY A 24 -10.50 -1.96 -17.42
N PHE A 25 -9.43 -1.35 -17.93
CA PHE A 25 -8.18 -1.14 -17.20
C PHE A 25 -8.37 -0.22 -15.98
N VAL A 26 -9.08 0.90 -16.12
CA VAL A 26 -9.37 1.83 -15.02
C VAL A 26 -10.23 1.16 -13.96
N VAL A 27 -11.25 0.39 -14.35
CA VAL A 27 -12.09 -0.37 -13.42
C VAL A 27 -11.26 -1.43 -12.70
N ALA A 28 -10.45 -2.22 -13.42
CA ALA A 28 -9.56 -3.20 -12.82
C ALA A 28 -8.55 -2.55 -11.86
N MET A 29 -8.01 -1.39 -12.22
CA MET A 29 -7.09 -0.62 -11.38
C MET A 29 -7.78 -0.06 -10.14
N ARG A 30 -9.04 0.37 -10.24
CA ARG A 30 -9.85 0.84 -9.09
C ARG A 30 -10.28 -0.30 -8.17
N VAL A 31 -10.64 -1.45 -8.72
CA VAL A 31 -10.93 -2.66 -7.93
C VAL A 31 -9.66 -3.12 -7.22
N ARG A 32 -8.53 -3.15 -7.93
CA ARG A 32 -7.22 -3.44 -7.35
C ARG A 32 -6.86 -2.42 -6.27
N ALA A 33 -7.02 -1.12 -6.52
CA ALA A 33 -6.74 -0.07 -5.54
C ALA A 33 -7.62 -0.23 -4.28
N ARG A 34 -8.91 -0.53 -4.43
CA ARG A 34 -9.78 -0.83 -3.27
C ARG A 34 -9.38 -2.10 -2.53
N ALA A 35 -8.90 -3.12 -3.23
CA ALA A 35 -8.36 -4.31 -2.60
C ALA A 35 -7.07 -3.99 -1.82
N PHE A 36 -6.18 -3.18 -2.40
CA PHE A 36 -4.96 -2.74 -1.73
C PHE A 36 -5.22 -1.79 -0.56
N ASP A 37 -6.24 -0.93 -0.59
CA ASP A 37 -6.64 -0.12 0.58
C ASP A 37 -7.13 -0.99 1.74
N ARG A 38 -7.88 -2.07 1.45
CA ARG A 38 -8.21 -3.07 2.48
C ARG A 38 -6.99 -3.82 2.96
N THR A 39 -6.09 -4.21 2.05
CA THR A 39 -4.87 -4.93 2.43
C THR A 39 -3.89 -4.04 3.19
N ALA A 40 -3.87 -2.72 2.98
CA ALA A 40 -3.04 -1.79 3.75
C ALA A 40 -3.61 -1.56 5.16
N ALA A 41 -4.94 -1.46 5.28
CA ALA A 41 -5.61 -1.42 6.59
C ALA A 41 -5.50 -2.77 7.34
N ASP A 42 -5.57 -3.90 6.64
CA ASP A 42 -5.41 -5.24 7.22
C ASP A 42 -3.93 -5.59 7.47
N ALA A 43 -2.98 -5.05 6.70
CA ALA A 43 -1.55 -5.21 6.94
C ALA A 43 -1.06 -4.38 8.15
N GLU A 44 -1.75 -3.31 8.52
CA GLU A 44 -1.56 -2.65 9.82
C GLU A 44 -2.20 -3.43 10.98
N ALA A 45 -3.22 -4.25 10.70
CA ALA A 45 -3.93 -5.05 11.72
C ALA A 45 -3.36 -6.47 11.91
N PHE A 46 -2.52 -6.98 11.00
CA PHE A 46 -1.87 -8.29 11.11
C PHE A 46 -0.78 -8.28 12.20
N GLY A 47 -1.22 -8.24 13.45
CA GLY A 47 -0.39 -8.12 14.63
C GLY A 47 -0.07 -9.46 15.29
N PHE A 48 0.62 -9.40 16.43
CA PHE A 48 0.97 -10.57 17.24
C PHE A 48 -0.24 -11.44 17.62
N SER A 49 -1.42 -10.85 17.78
CA SER A 49 -2.66 -11.56 18.12
C SER A 49 -3.11 -12.51 17.00
N GLU A 50 -2.99 -12.08 15.75
CA GLU A 50 -3.43 -12.85 14.60
C GLU A 50 -2.42 -13.94 14.24
N LEU A 51 -1.13 -13.63 14.37
CA LEU A 51 -0.07 -14.64 14.26
C LEU A 51 -0.22 -15.74 15.32
N LYS A 52 -0.59 -15.38 16.56
CA LYS A 52 -0.87 -16.33 17.63
C LYS A 52 -2.10 -17.17 17.33
N ALA A 53 -3.17 -16.58 16.81
CA ALA A 53 -4.37 -17.31 16.40
C ALA A 53 -4.09 -18.31 15.26
N LEU A 54 -3.20 -17.98 14.32
CA LEU A 54 -2.78 -18.90 13.26
C LEU A 54 -2.01 -20.12 13.80
N ARG A 55 -1.15 -19.91 14.79
CA ARG A 55 -0.47 -21.02 15.48
C ARG A 55 -1.44 -21.86 16.29
N ASP A 56 -2.29 -21.21 17.08
CA ASP A 56 -3.26 -21.89 17.96
C ASP A 56 -4.33 -22.65 17.14
N SER A 57 -4.58 -22.25 15.89
CA SER A 57 -5.43 -22.98 14.93
C SER A 57 -4.69 -24.06 14.13
N GLY A 58 -3.39 -24.26 14.35
CA GLY A 58 -2.57 -25.27 13.68
C GLY A 58 -2.33 -25.00 12.20
N ARG A 59 -2.55 -23.77 11.73
CA ARG A 59 -2.38 -23.39 10.31
C ARG A 59 -0.93 -23.09 9.93
N ILE A 60 -0.06 -22.90 10.92
CA ILE A 60 1.39 -22.68 10.77
C ILE A 60 2.12 -23.54 11.80
N SER A 61 3.34 -23.96 11.48
CA SER A 61 4.20 -24.71 12.41
C SER A 61 4.81 -23.79 13.48
N ASP A 62 5.30 -24.37 14.57
CA ASP A 62 6.02 -23.63 15.61
C ASP A 62 7.28 -22.93 15.07
N GLU A 63 7.95 -23.53 14.09
CA GLU A 63 9.12 -22.97 13.42
C GLU A 63 8.75 -21.74 12.58
N GLU A 64 7.64 -21.83 11.83
CA GLU A 64 7.11 -20.72 11.03
C GLU A 64 6.64 -19.57 11.92
N TYR A 65 6.01 -19.89 13.05
CA TYR A 65 5.61 -18.91 14.06
C TYR A 65 6.82 -18.19 14.64
N ALA A 66 7.89 -18.91 15.01
CA ALA A 66 9.09 -18.30 15.59
C ALA A 66 9.81 -17.36 14.60
N ILE A 67 9.86 -17.72 13.32
CA ILE A 67 10.42 -16.88 12.26
C ILE A 67 9.57 -15.61 12.06
N ALA A 68 8.25 -15.76 12.02
CA ALA A 68 7.34 -14.64 11.85
C ALA A 68 7.33 -13.69 13.06
N ASP A 69 7.35 -14.21 14.29
CA ASP A 69 7.44 -13.44 15.54
C ASP A 69 8.72 -12.59 15.58
N ARG A 70 9.86 -13.16 15.19
CA ARG A 70 11.14 -12.44 15.11
C ARG A 70 11.09 -11.29 14.12
N ARG A 71 10.54 -11.51 12.91
CA ARG A 71 10.41 -10.48 11.87
C ARG A 71 9.46 -9.35 12.29
N LEU A 72 8.37 -9.68 12.98
CA LEU A 72 7.42 -8.71 13.53
C LEU A 72 8.09 -7.80 14.58
N ARG A 73 8.87 -8.37 15.50
CA ARG A 73 9.62 -7.57 16.50
C ARG A 73 10.66 -6.66 15.85
N GLU A 74 11.35 -7.15 14.82
CA GLU A 74 12.37 -6.40 14.11
C GLU A 74 11.76 -5.19 13.39
N LYS A 75 10.66 -5.39 12.65
CA LYS A 75 9.91 -4.29 12.02
C LYS A 75 9.38 -3.30 13.05
N ALA A 76 8.81 -3.78 14.17
CA ALA A 76 8.30 -2.90 15.22
C ALA A 76 9.40 -2.00 15.80
N ARG A 77 10.61 -2.53 15.98
CA ARG A 77 11.78 -1.73 16.42
C ARG A 77 12.19 -0.69 15.37
N GLU A 78 12.24 -1.08 14.10
CA GLU A 78 12.58 -0.14 13.02
C GLU A 78 11.57 1.00 12.92
N THR A 79 10.26 0.70 13.03
CA THR A 79 9.20 1.71 13.01
C THR A 79 9.33 2.67 14.20
N VAL A 80 9.59 2.15 15.41
CA VAL A 80 9.81 3.00 16.59
C VAL A 80 11.03 3.90 16.42
N GLU A 81 12.12 3.38 15.86
CA GLU A 81 13.34 4.17 15.64
C GLU A 81 13.14 5.24 14.58
N ARG A 82 12.42 4.95 13.48
CA ARG A 82 12.03 5.95 12.48
C ARG A 82 11.16 7.05 13.08
N LEU A 83 10.13 6.70 13.86
CA LEU A 83 9.28 7.67 14.54
C LEU A 83 10.07 8.53 15.54
N ARG A 84 11.08 7.95 16.21
CA ARG A 84 11.98 8.67 17.11
C ARG A 84 12.84 9.68 16.34
N GLN A 85 13.38 9.30 15.19
CA GLN A 85 14.18 10.18 14.34
C GLN A 85 13.34 11.31 13.75
N GLU A 86 12.14 11.02 13.25
CA GLU A 86 11.21 12.04 12.76
C GLU A 86 10.85 13.06 13.86
N ARG A 87 10.58 12.59 15.08
CA ARG A 87 10.36 13.49 16.24
C ARG A 87 11.60 14.29 16.63
N ALA A 88 12.80 13.72 16.49
CA ALA A 88 14.05 14.42 16.74
C ALA A 88 14.33 15.50 15.69
N SER A 89 14.02 15.23 14.42
CA SER A 89 14.13 16.17 13.31
C SER A 89 13.03 17.24 13.31
N ALA A 90 11.86 16.96 13.87
CA ALA A 90 10.76 17.91 14.01
C ALA A 90 10.92 18.89 15.19
N LYS A 91 11.96 18.76 16.02
CA LYS A 91 12.25 19.74 17.08
C LYS A 91 12.88 20.98 16.42
N PRO A 92 12.19 22.14 16.36
CA PRO A 92 12.78 23.35 15.79
C PRO A 92 14.04 23.69 16.60
N PRO A 93 15.12 24.18 15.97
CA PRO A 93 16.27 24.67 16.72
C PRO A 93 15.75 25.74 17.68
N ALA A 94 15.85 25.45 18.98
CA ALA A 94 15.48 26.39 20.02
C ALA A 94 16.13 27.72 19.68
N ALA A 95 15.29 28.74 19.48
CA ALA A 95 15.70 30.09 19.14
C ALA A 95 16.77 30.56 20.13
N ARG A 96 18.03 30.41 19.74
CA ARG A 96 19.19 30.91 20.46
C ARG A 96 19.39 32.35 20.00
N GLY A 97 18.45 33.21 20.41
CA GLY A 97 18.44 34.61 20.04
C GLY A 97 17.93 35.46 21.20
N SER A 98 18.70 36.48 21.55
CA SER A 98 18.38 37.55 22.51
C SER A 98 18.63 37.27 24.01
N ARG A 99 19.89 37.01 24.36
CA ARG A 99 20.49 37.57 25.60
C ARG A 99 21.84 38.19 25.27
N ARG A 100 21.80 39.32 24.58
CA ARG A 100 22.92 40.26 24.51
C ARG A 100 22.34 41.65 24.25
N SER A 101 22.26 42.43 25.33
CA SER A 101 22.53 43.87 25.43
C SER A 101 21.46 44.62 26.25
N SER A 102 21.78 44.91 27.51
CA SER A 102 21.47 46.18 28.18
C SER A 102 22.56 46.40 29.22
#